data_AF-A0A7C3APR7-F1
#
_entry.id   AF-A0A7C3APR7-F1
#
_cell.length_a   1.000
_cell.length_b   1.000
_cell.length_c   1.000
_cell.angle_alpha   90.00
_cell.angle_beta   90.00
_cell.angle_gamma   90.00
#
_symmetry.space_group_name_H-M   'P 1'
#
loop_
_entity.id
_entity.type
_entity.pdbx_description
1 polymer ?
#
loop_
_entity_poly.entity_id
_entity_poly.type
_entity_poly.pdbx_seq_one_letter_code
_entity_poly.pdbx_strand_id
1 'polypeptide(L)'
;MDEIEGLVLDASALLAYLQGEPGSDVVQAALAAGAVINIVNYAEVLSRLGDAGEEPAAVHQHLQEQGLIGGLLEIVPLTEDDAV
;
A
#
# COMPACT_ATOMS: atom_id res chain seq x y z
N MET A 1 -20.30 -5.80 7.92
CA MET A 1 -19.10 -5.26 7.29
C MET A 1 -18.03 -5.47 8.33
N ASP A 2 -17.12 -6.41 8.11
CA ASP A 2 -16.06 -6.65 9.08
C ASP A 2 -15.28 -5.34 9.21
N GLU A 3 -15.13 -4.84 10.44
CA GLU A 3 -14.29 -3.69 10.71
C GLU A 3 -12.86 -4.07 10.33
N ILE A 4 -12.23 -3.26 9.48
CA ILE A 4 -10.84 -3.46 9.11
C ILE A 4 -9.98 -3.04 10.31
N GLU A 5 -9.64 -3.99 11.17
CA GLU A 5 -8.73 -3.81 12.30
C GLU A 5 -7.27 -3.80 11.80
N GLY A 6 -6.84 -2.72 11.15
CA GLY A 6 -5.48 -2.57 10.65
C GLY A 6 -5.03 -1.11 10.58
N LEU A 7 -3.72 -0.86 10.75
CA LEU A 7 -3.15 0.46 10.47
C LEU A 7 -3.34 0.78 8.98
N VAL A 8 -3.96 1.92 8.67
CA VAL A 8 -4.18 2.36 7.29
C VAL A 8 -2.92 3.07 6.79
N LEU A 9 -2.38 2.60 5.67
CA LEU A 9 -1.24 3.21 5.00
C LEU A 9 -1.70 4.27 4.00
N ASP A 10 -0.99 5.40 4.04
CA ASP A 10 -1.01 6.38 2.96
C ASP A 10 -0.07 5.98 1.82
N ALA A 11 -0.27 6.54 0.63
CA ALA A 11 0.59 6.30 -0.53
C ALA A 11 2.06 6.65 -0.22
N SER A 12 2.28 7.79 0.45
CA SER A 12 3.63 8.24 0.82
C SER A 12 4.35 7.28 1.77
N ALA A 13 3.62 6.68 2.72
CA ALA A 13 4.18 5.72 3.66
C ALA A 13 4.64 4.44 2.94
N LEU A 14 3.80 3.88 2.05
CA LEU A 14 4.18 2.70 1.28
C LEU A 14 5.37 2.99 0.35
N LEU A 15 5.42 4.16 -0.27
CA LEU A 15 6.56 4.58 -1.10
C LEU A 15 7.85 4.72 -0.31
N ALA A 16 7.79 5.29 0.89
CA ALA A 16 8.95 5.38 1.77
C ALA A 16 9.48 3.98 2.13
N TYR A 17 8.57 3.03 2.38
CA TYR A 17 8.95 1.63 2.61
C TYR A 17 9.65 1.01 1.39
N LEU A 18 9.04 1.09 0.21
CA LEU A 18 9.55 0.50 -1.02
C LEU A 18 10.91 1.08 -1.45
N GLN A 19 11.14 2.36 -1.18
CA GLN A 19 12.38 3.07 -1.56
C GLN A 19 13.43 3.08 -0.44
N GLY A 20 13.13 2.52 0.74
CA GLY A 20 14.06 2.51 1.87
C GLY A 20 14.32 3.89 2.49
N GLU A 21 13.32 4.78 2.45
CA GLU A 21 13.38 6.12 3.01
C GLU A 21 13.10 6.14 4.53
N PRO A 22 13.38 7.26 5.24
CA PRO A 22 13.04 7.39 6.65
C PRO A 22 11.57 7.07 6.95
N GLY A 23 11.32 6.28 8.00
CA GLY A 23 9.98 5.80 8.38
C GLY A 23 9.62 4.41 7.85
N SER A 24 10.48 3.81 7.01
CA SER A 24 10.31 2.45 6.48
C SER A 24 10.20 1.38 7.59
N ASP A 25 10.87 1.57 8.73
CA ASP A 25 10.81 0.70 9.91
C ASP A 25 9.41 0.67 10.55
N VAL A 26 8.74 1.83 10.62
CA VAL A 26 7.36 1.94 11.13
C VAL A 26 6.39 1.23 10.19
N VAL A 27 6.55 1.43 8.88
CA VAL A 27 5.71 0.78 7.87
C VAL A 27 5.92 -0.73 7.87
N GLN A 28 7.15 -1.20 8.03
CA GLN A 28 7.45 -2.62 8.16
C GLN A 28 6.73 -3.25 9.36
N ALA A 29 6.72 -2.58 10.51
CA ALA A 29 5.99 -3.05 11.68
C ALA A 29 4.47 -3.08 11.44
N ALA A 30 3.91 -2.09 10.74
CA ALA A 30 2.50 -2.05 10.37
C ALA A 30 2.14 -3.21 9.41
N LEU A 31 2.96 -3.46 8.38
CA LEU A 31 2.79 -4.58 7.45
C LEU A 31 2.81 -5.94 8.16
N ALA A 32 3.71 -6.12 9.14
CA ALA A 32 3.77 -7.35 9.94
C ALA A 32 2.52 -7.57 10.81
N ALA A 33 1.78 -6.49 11.11
CA ALA A 33 0.53 -6.54 11.88
C ALA A 33 -0.73 -6.66 10.99
N GLY A 34 -0.59 -6.73 9.66
CA GLY A 34 -1.73 -6.80 8.73
C GLY A 34 -2.31 -5.43 8.40
N ALA A 35 -1.47 -4.51 7.91
CA ALA A 35 -1.92 -3.19 7.49
C ALA A 35 -2.83 -3.24 6.26
N VAL A 36 -3.57 -2.14 6.04
CA VAL A 36 -4.44 -1.96 4.88
C VAL A 36 -4.09 -0.69 4.12
N ILE A 37 -4.45 -0.62 2.84
CA ILE A 37 -4.33 0.58 2.02
C ILE A 37 -5.57 0.77 1.17
N ASN A 38 -6.06 2.01 1.08
CA ASN A 38 -7.15 2.32 0.18
C ASN A 38 -6.71 2.21 -1.28
N ILE A 39 -7.59 1.71 -2.16
CA ILE A 39 -7.32 1.56 -3.60
C ILE A 39 -6.82 2.85 -4.27
N VAL A 40 -7.26 4.02 -3.84
CA VAL A 40 -6.81 5.31 -4.39
C VAL A 40 -5.36 5.59 -4.01
N ASN A 41 -4.99 5.38 -2.74
CA ASN A 41 -3.62 5.51 -2.29
C ASN A 41 -2.70 4.50 -2.97
N TYR A 42 -3.17 3.26 -3.16
CA TYR A 42 -2.42 2.26 -3.90
C TYR A 42 -2.20 2.65 -5.38
N ALA A 43 -3.22 3.20 -6.04
CA ALA A 43 -3.08 3.71 -7.41
C ALA A 43 -2.09 4.88 -7.50
N GLU A 44 -2.04 5.75 -6.49
CA GLU A 44 -1.04 6.82 -6.40
C GLU A 44 0.39 6.24 -6.29
N VAL A 45 0.59 5.18 -5.50
CA VAL A 45 1.89 4.48 -5.42
C VAL A 45 2.33 3.98 -6.78
N LEU A 46 1.46 3.26 -7.48
CA LEU A 46 1.76 2.73 -8.82
C LEU A 46 2.04 3.86 -9.82
N SER A 47 1.30 4.97 -9.74
CA SER A 47 1.50 6.13 -10.61
C SER A 47 2.86 6.80 -10.37
N ARG A 48 3.27 6.95 -9.11
CA ARG A 48 4.57 7.55 -8.74
C ARG A 48 5.77 6.68 -9.12
N LEU A 49 5.66 5.35 -8.99
CA LEU A 49 6.66 4.42 -9.51
C LEU A 49 6.69 4.44 -11.04
N GLY A 50 5.52 4.64 -11.67
CA GLY A 50 5.38 4.88 -13.10
C GLY A 50 6.13 6.13 -13.59
N ASP A 51 6.03 7.24 -12.86
CA ASP A 51 6.79 8.47 -13.14
C ASP A 51 8.31 8.26 -13.07
N ALA A 52 8.77 7.26 -12.29
CA ALA A 52 10.18 6.84 -12.22
C ALA A 52 10.59 5.88 -13.36
N GLY A 53 9.66 5.52 -14.26
CA GLY A 53 9.90 4.70 -15.44
C GLY A 53 9.49 3.24 -15.31
N GLU A 54 8.86 2.84 -14.20
CA GLU A 54 8.33 1.49 -14.04
C GLU A 54 6.97 1.32 -14.75
N GLU A 55 6.61 0.11 -15.15
CA GLU A 55 5.28 -0.14 -15.72
C GLU A 55 4.31 -0.55 -14.60
N PRO A 56 3.19 0.18 -14.38
CA PRO A 56 2.30 -0.05 -13.23
C PRO A 56 1.78 -1.48 -13.07
N ALA A 57 1.42 -2.17 -14.16
CA ALA A 57 0.93 -3.54 -14.07
C ALA A 57 2.03 -4.53 -13.69
N ALA A 58 3.24 -4.36 -14.22
CA ALA A 58 4.42 -5.12 -13.85
C ALA A 58 4.80 -4.91 -12.37
N VAL A 59 4.73 -3.66 -11.87
CA VAL A 59 4.94 -3.36 -10.45
C VAL A 59 3.89 -4.05 -9.59
N HIS A 60 2.60 -3.94 -9.94
CA HIS A 60 1.54 -4.61 -9.22
C HIS A 60 1.77 -6.12 -9.13
N GLN A 61 2.06 -6.76 -10.27
CA GLN A 61 2.36 -8.19 -10.33
C GLN A 61 3.56 -8.55 -9.45
N HIS A 62 4.64 -7.77 -9.52
CA HIS A 62 5.84 -8.02 -8.72
C HIS A 62 5.55 -7.95 -7.21
N LEU A 63 4.79 -6.94 -6.77
CA LEU A 63 4.42 -6.80 -5.36
C LEU A 63 3.47 -7.91 -4.88
N GLN A 64 2.62 -8.46 -5.76
CA GLN A 64 1.82 -9.65 -5.47
C GLN A 64 2.69 -10.91 -5.35
N GLU A 65 3.63 -11.12 -6.27
CA GLU A 65 4.54 -12.27 -6.26
C GLU A 65 5.43 -12.29 -5.00
N GLN A 66 5.82 -11.12 -4.49
CA GLN A 66 6.53 -10.97 -3.22
C GLN A 66 5.65 -11.23 -1.98
N GLY A 67 4.33 -11.38 -2.15
CA GLY A 67 3.38 -11.53 -1.05
C GLY A 67 3.12 -10.24 -0.26
N LEU A 68 3.54 -9.08 -0.78
CA LEU A 68 3.20 -7.79 -0.17
C LEU A 68 1.70 -7.53 -0.38
N ILE A 69 1.25 -7.48 -1.64
CA ILE A 69 -0.16 -7.24 -1.96
C ILE A 69 -0.95 -8.55 -1.90
N GLY A 70 -2.04 -8.56 -1.13
CA GLY A 70 -2.86 -9.76 -0.89
C GLY A 70 -2.23 -10.74 0.12
N GLY A 71 -1.11 -10.36 0.72
CA GLY A 71 -0.48 -11.06 1.85
C GLY A 71 -0.35 -10.13 3.05
N LEU A 72 0.74 -9.35 3.10
CA LEU A 72 1.03 -8.43 4.21
C LEU A 72 0.21 -7.13 4.19
N LEU A 73 -0.26 -6.74 3.02
CA LEU A 73 -1.02 -5.51 2.78
C LEU A 73 -2.31 -5.84 2.03
N GLU A 74 -3.44 -5.54 2.66
CA GLU A 74 -4.75 -5.65 2.03
C GLU A 74 -5.12 -4.35 1.32
N ILE A 75 -5.65 -4.46 0.09
CA ILE A 75 -6.21 -3.32 -0.63
C ILE A 75 -7.70 -3.26 -0.37
N VAL A 76 -8.17 -2.16 0.20
CA VAL A 76 -9.58 -1.92 0.52
C VAL A 76 -10.21 -0.90 -0.45
N PRO A 77 -11.50 -1.05 -0.79
CA PRO A 77 -12.19 -0.08 -1.65
C PRO A 77 -12.33 1.28 -0.95
N LEU A 78 -12.48 2.34 -1.75
CA LEU A 78 -12.94 3.64 -1.25
C LEU A 78 -14.46 3.67 -1.20
N THR A 79 -15.00 4.07 -0.06
CA THR A 79 -16.43 4.18 0.23
C THR A 79 -16.76 5.59 0.71
N GLU A 80 -18.05 5.91 0.84
CA GLU A 80 -18.49 7.20 1.39
C GLU A 80 -18.14 7.35 2.88
N ASP A 81 -18.07 6.24 3.63
CA ASP A 81 -17.72 6.25 5.06
C ASP A 81 -16.28 6.73 5.30
N ASP A 82 -15.38 6.55 4.32
CA ASP A 82 -14.00 7.03 4.41
C ASP A 82 -13.88 8.57 4.36
N ALA A 83 -14.95 9.28 4.01
CA ALA A 83 -14.95 10.73 3.84
C ALA A 83 -15.30 11.52 5.13
N VAL A 84 -15.81 10.88 6.19
CA VAL A 84 -16.43 11.54 7.36
C VAL A 84 -15.94 11.06 8.71
#